data_AF-A0AAD6TMZ4-F1
#
_entry.id   AF-A0AAD6TMZ4-F1
#
_cell.length_a   1.000
_cell.length_b   1.000
_cell.length_c   1.000
_cell.angle_alpha   90.00
_cell.angle_beta   90.00
_cell.angle_gamma   90.00
#
_symmetry.space_group_name_H-M   'P 1'
#
loop_
_entity.id
_entity.type
_entity.pdbx_description
1 polymer ?
#
loop_
_entity_poly.entity_id
_entity_poly.type
_entity_poly.pdbx_seq_one_letter_code
_entity_poly.pdbx_strand_id
1 'polypeptide(L)'
;MVKQKTREWAKHILWISRAKLIYTRVTLTRYTTLYFFLAFVGSVTLVILQTATYASNTEGAHAVSAFVAEADVDTATIGMSFLSGGDVLLCKNIPGQAMDNCTTLIPRMHSHSHLHVRDLPLDSPLDSPLDLDTRDAANLERCGVSLIWLADVLLDARREDLVILAYELWLFSLSIVTLLNESLPHLFAGLAARVLATAWAGFRVRGNQNLYGTYRHVVDAGPCAGFDPMGGWWGDNDMHAVAALICNAVNLVLIAALSWRPSPWPSCAGCSSARGSRIS
;
A
#
# COMPACT_ATOMS: atom_id res chain seq x y z
N MET A 1 33.27 8.51 35.68
CA MET A 1 33.24 7.43 34.67
C MET A 1 32.52 6.15 35.12
N VAL A 2 32.59 5.72 36.39
CA VAL A 2 31.96 4.45 36.86
C VAL A 2 30.42 4.41 36.77
N LYS A 3 29.73 5.56 36.95
CA LYS A 3 28.26 5.65 36.92
C LYS A 3 27.60 5.31 35.57
N GLN A 4 28.32 5.40 34.45
CA GLN A 4 27.74 5.17 33.13
C GLN A 4 27.70 3.67 32.79
N LYS A 5 28.74 2.93 33.20
CA LYS A 5 28.86 1.49 32.95
C LYS A 5 27.84 0.67 33.76
N THR A 6 27.51 1.11 34.97
CA THR A 6 26.49 0.46 35.81
C THR A 6 25.07 0.64 35.27
N ARG A 7 24.77 1.78 34.63
CA ARG A 7 23.46 2.05 34.02
C ARG A 7 23.19 1.15 32.81
N GLU A 8 24.21 0.88 31.99
CA GLU A 8 24.10 -0.03 30.85
C GLU A 8 23.95 -1.49 31.28
N TRP A 9 24.68 -1.91 32.32
CA TRP A 9 24.53 -3.26 32.89
C TRP A 9 23.14 -3.50 33.50
N ALA A 10 22.59 -2.51 34.22
CA ALA A 10 21.24 -2.61 34.77
C ALA A 10 20.17 -2.74 33.67
N LYS A 11 20.32 -2.01 32.56
CA LYS A 11 19.43 -2.15 31.39
C LYS A 11 19.48 -3.56 30.80
N HIS A 12 20.67 -4.13 30.66
CA HIS A 12 20.84 -5.49 30.13
C HIS A 12 20.22 -6.55 31.05
N ILE A 13 20.41 -6.45 32.36
CA ILE A 13 19.82 -7.38 33.34
C ILE A 13 18.28 -7.29 33.34
N LEU A 14 17.72 -6.07 33.28
CA LEU A 14 16.28 -5.86 33.19
C LEU A 14 15.68 -6.42 31.89
N TRP A 15 16.43 -6.33 30.78
CA TRP A 15 16.00 -6.89 29.50
C TRP A 15 16.00 -8.43 29.53
N ILE A 16 17.05 -9.03 30.09
CA ILE A 16 17.17 -10.50 30.22
C ILE A 16 16.09 -11.08 31.15
N SER A 17 15.79 -10.42 32.27
CA SER A 17 14.76 -10.89 33.20
C SER A 17 13.36 -10.83 32.58
N ARG A 18 13.06 -9.77 31.81
CA ARG A 18 11.82 -9.67 31.02
C ARG A 18 11.76 -10.75 29.94
N ALA A 19 12.82 -10.95 29.16
CA ALA A 19 12.87 -11.98 28.13
C ALA A 19 12.61 -13.40 28.69
N LYS A 20 13.14 -13.72 29.88
CA LYS A 20 12.92 -15.01 30.54
C LYS A 20 11.47 -15.20 31.02
N LEU A 21 10.84 -14.12 31.50
CA LEU A 21 9.42 -14.10 31.86
C LEU A 21 8.53 -14.33 30.64
N ILE A 22 8.89 -13.71 29.51
CA ILE A 22 8.22 -13.90 28.21
C ILE A 22 8.32 -15.35 27.78
N TYR A 23 9.53 -15.91 27.77
CA TYR A 23 9.77 -17.28 27.34
C TYR A 23 8.93 -18.29 28.14
N THR A 24 8.91 -18.15 29.47
CA THR A 24 8.14 -19.05 30.36
C THR A 24 6.63 -18.97 30.09
N ARG A 25 6.09 -17.77 29.82
CA ARG A 25 4.66 -17.57 29.50
C ARG A 25 4.31 -18.03 28.09
N VAL A 26 5.19 -17.80 27.12
CA VAL A 26 5.03 -18.28 25.74
C VAL A 26 4.87 -19.79 25.73
N THR A 27 5.70 -20.53 26.49
CA THR A 27 5.60 -22.00 26.55
C THR A 27 4.39 -22.52 27.32
N LEU A 28 3.59 -21.67 27.96
CA LEU A 28 2.54 -22.09 28.90
C LEU A 28 1.31 -22.67 28.20
N THR A 29 0.99 -22.28 26.96
CA THR A 29 -0.09 -22.92 26.19
C THR A 29 0.28 -23.10 24.71
N ARG A 30 0.00 -24.28 24.14
CA ARG A 30 0.25 -24.58 22.72
C ARG A 30 -0.52 -23.68 21.75
N TYR A 31 -1.60 -23.05 22.21
CA TYR A 31 -2.44 -22.18 21.40
C TYR A 31 -1.85 -20.77 21.27
N THR A 32 -1.34 -20.20 22.36
CA THR A 32 -0.71 -18.87 22.33
C THR A 32 0.58 -18.87 21.52
N THR A 33 1.37 -19.96 21.58
CA THR A 33 2.54 -20.11 20.71
C THR A 33 2.15 -20.13 19.25
N LEU A 34 1.17 -20.96 18.87
CA LEU A 34 0.74 -21.09 17.48
C LEU A 34 0.17 -19.77 16.94
N TYR A 35 -0.65 -19.06 17.74
CA TYR A 35 -1.13 -17.73 17.39
C TYR A 35 0.03 -16.75 17.15
N PHE A 36 1.00 -16.71 18.06
CA PHE A 36 2.16 -15.83 17.95
C PHE A 36 2.97 -16.12 16.68
N PHE A 37 3.26 -17.39 16.38
CA PHE A 37 4.00 -17.77 15.18
C PHE A 37 3.26 -17.41 13.90
N LEU A 38 1.95 -17.66 13.83
CA LEU A 38 1.14 -17.25 12.67
C LEU A 38 1.11 -15.73 12.50
N ALA A 39 0.89 -14.99 13.58
CA ALA A 39 0.91 -13.53 13.55
C ALA A 39 2.28 -12.99 13.12
N PHE A 40 3.37 -13.58 13.63
CA PHE A 40 4.73 -13.21 13.27
C PHE A 40 5.03 -13.49 11.78
N VAL A 41 4.84 -14.73 11.32
CA VAL A 41 5.10 -15.11 9.92
C VAL A 41 4.23 -14.30 8.97
N GLY A 42 2.95 -14.11 9.31
CA GLY A 42 2.02 -13.29 8.53
C GLY A 42 2.49 -11.84 8.42
N SER A 43 2.86 -11.21 9.53
CA SER A 43 3.37 -9.83 9.51
C SER A 43 4.70 -9.70 8.76
N VAL A 44 5.64 -10.63 8.91
CA VAL A 44 6.89 -10.61 8.14
C VAL A 44 6.62 -10.73 6.64
N THR A 45 5.74 -11.66 6.25
CA THR A 45 5.36 -11.84 4.83
C THR A 45 4.73 -10.57 4.26
N LEU A 46 3.82 -9.95 5.01
CA LEU A 46 3.16 -8.71 4.58
C LEU A 46 4.14 -7.53 4.49
N VAL A 47 5.08 -7.39 5.42
CA VAL A 47 6.13 -6.37 5.35
C VAL A 47 7.01 -6.55 4.11
N ILE A 48 7.37 -7.80 3.77
CA ILE A 48 8.16 -8.09 2.55
C ILE A 48 7.37 -7.69 1.30
N LEU A 49 6.10 -8.11 1.19
CA LEU A 49 5.25 -7.78 0.06
C LEU A 49 5.05 -6.26 -0.08
N GLN A 50 4.77 -5.56 1.01
CA GLN A 50 4.60 -4.10 1.01
C GLN A 50 5.91 -3.38 0.67
N THR A 51 7.06 -3.91 1.08
CA THR A 51 8.37 -3.36 0.70
C THR A 51 8.61 -3.53 -0.80
N ALA A 52 8.22 -4.67 -1.39
CA ALA A 52 8.30 -4.90 -2.82
C ALA A 52 7.37 -3.93 -3.60
N THR A 53 6.12 -3.75 -3.14
CA THR A 53 5.19 -2.75 -3.70
C THR A 53 5.76 -1.34 -3.62
N TYR A 54 6.32 -0.94 -2.47
CA TYR A 54 6.95 0.37 -2.30
C TYR A 54 8.14 0.57 -3.26
N ALA A 55 8.98 -0.45 -3.44
CA ALA A 55 10.10 -0.41 -4.37
C ALA A 55 9.61 -0.24 -5.82
N SER A 56 8.61 -1.04 -6.23
CA SER A 56 7.98 -0.92 -7.54
C SER A 56 7.35 0.47 -7.76
N ASN A 57 6.61 0.99 -6.79
CA ASN A 57 6.03 2.34 -6.87
C ASN A 57 7.09 3.44 -6.96
N THR A 58 8.24 3.25 -6.31
CA THR A 58 9.37 4.19 -6.39
C THR A 58 10.01 4.16 -7.78
N GLU A 59 10.18 2.97 -8.38
CA GLU A 59 10.69 2.82 -9.75
C GLU A 59 9.75 3.46 -10.78
N GLY A 60 8.45 3.18 -10.69
CA GLY A 60 7.44 3.80 -11.54
C GLY A 60 7.42 5.33 -11.41
N ALA A 61 7.49 5.85 -10.18
CA ALA A 61 7.56 7.29 -9.96
C ALA A 61 8.82 7.92 -10.59
N HIS A 62 9.97 7.25 -10.49
CA HIS A 62 11.20 7.69 -11.13
C HIS A 62 11.08 7.68 -12.66
N ALA A 63 10.54 6.61 -13.25
CA ALA A 63 10.34 6.50 -14.70
C ALA A 63 9.44 7.63 -15.24
N VAL A 64 8.30 7.88 -14.59
CA VAL A 64 7.41 8.97 -14.98
C VAL A 64 8.07 10.33 -14.79
N SER A 65 8.75 10.56 -13.67
CA SER A 65 9.41 11.85 -13.41
C SER A 65 10.55 12.14 -14.40
N ALA A 66 11.31 11.12 -14.80
CA ALA A 66 12.36 11.25 -15.81
C ALA A 66 11.77 11.58 -17.17
N PHE A 67 10.67 10.93 -17.55
CA PHE A 67 9.96 11.22 -18.79
C PHE A 67 9.38 12.64 -18.82
N VAL A 68 8.76 13.08 -17.73
CA VAL A 68 8.22 14.46 -17.61
C VAL A 68 9.35 15.50 -17.67
N ALA A 69 10.51 15.21 -17.06
CA ALA A 69 11.67 16.09 -17.12
C ALA A 69 12.28 16.18 -18.53
N GLU A 70 12.30 15.08 -19.28
CA GLU A 70 12.81 15.05 -20.66
C GLU A 70 11.88 15.79 -21.64
N ALA A 71 10.57 15.81 -21.37
CA ALA A 71 9.60 16.46 -22.24
C ALA A 71 9.62 18.01 -22.16
N ASP A 72 10.56 18.61 -21.42
CA ASP A 72 10.72 20.07 -21.18
C ASP A 72 9.42 20.77 -20.75
N VAL A 73 8.63 20.04 -19.97
CA VAL A 73 7.31 20.48 -19.53
C VAL A 73 7.48 21.46 -18.37
N ASP A 74 7.21 22.76 -18.60
CA ASP A 74 7.30 23.81 -17.58
C ASP A 74 6.29 23.58 -16.44
N THR A 75 6.72 22.84 -15.43
CA THR A 75 5.92 22.48 -14.25
C THR A 75 5.54 23.70 -13.42
N ALA A 76 6.16 24.87 -13.61
CA ALA A 76 5.81 26.09 -12.89
C ALA A 76 4.54 26.77 -13.44
N THR A 77 4.22 26.58 -14.73
CA THR A 77 2.98 27.10 -15.34
C THR A 77 1.82 26.12 -15.28
N ILE A 78 2.10 24.85 -15.02
CA ILE A 78 1.11 23.78 -15.07
C ILE A 78 0.36 23.74 -13.74
N GLY A 79 -0.94 23.99 -13.83
CA GLY A 79 -1.85 23.91 -12.70
C GLY A 79 -2.02 22.48 -12.17
N MET A 80 -2.98 22.29 -11.27
CA MET A 80 -3.33 20.95 -10.78
C MET A 80 -4.10 20.20 -11.86
N SER A 81 -3.67 18.98 -12.18
CA SER A 81 -4.43 18.08 -13.05
C SER A 81 -5.47 17.31 -12.22
N PHE A 82 -6.71 17.27 -12.70
CA PHE A 82 -7.78 16.50 -12.07
C PHE A 82 -8.55 15.69 -13.12
N LEU A 83 -8.94 14.47 -12.74
CA LEU A 83 -9.75 13.60 -13.58
C LEU A 83 -11.24 13.80 -13.24
N SER A 84 -11.99 14.47 -14.13
CA SER A 84 -13.44 14.68 -13.95
C SER A 84 -14.21 14.12 -15.11
N GLY A 85 -15.15 13.20 -14.86
CA GLY A 85 -16.03 12.67 -15.91
C GLY A 85 -15.32 11.87 -17.03
N GLY A 86 -14.07 11.46 -16.81
CA GLY A 86 -13.22 10.82 -17.82
C GLY A 86 -12.35 11.78 -18.62
N ASP A 87 -12.46 13.09 -18.37
CA ASP A 87 -11.60 14.12 -18.95
C ASP A 87 -10.45 14.45 -17.99
N VAL A 88 -9.25 14.66 -18.53
CA VAL A 88 -8.12 15.23 -17.78
C VAL A 88 -8.19 16.75 -17.94
N LEU A 89 -8.56 17.42 -16.86
CA LEU A 89 -8.64 18.87 -16.77
C LEU A 89 -7.37 19.40 -16.12
N LEU A 90 -6.77 20.42 -16.73
CA LEU A 90 -5.69 21.17 -16.12
C LEU A 90 -6.24 22.49 -15.61
N CYS A 91 -6.25 22.66 -14.29
CA CYS A 91 -6.81 23.84 -13.65
C CYS A 91 -5.71 24.64 -12.97
N LYS A 92 -5.61 25.94 -13.28
CA LYS A 92 -4.66 26.83 -12.59
C LYS A 92 -5.01 27.06 -11.11
N ASN A 93 -6.28 26.88 -10.75
CA ASN A 93 -6.83 27.09 -9.40
C ASN A 93 -7.66 25.85 -8.95
N ILE A 94 -8.11 25.87 -7.69
CA ILE A 94 -8.92 24.80 -7.09
C ILE A 94 -10.29 24.74 -7.79
N PRO A 95 -10.69 23.59 -8.38
CA PRO A 95 -11.95 23.47 -9.10
C PRO A 95 -13.16 23.77 -8.19
N GLY A 96 -14.11 24.57 -8.70
CA GLY A 96 -15.31 25.02 -8.00
C GLY A 96 -15.28 26.49 -7.53
N GLN A 97 -14.26 27.27 -7.87
CA GLN A 97 -14.15 28.70 -7.55
C GLN A 97 -14.45 29.61 -8.76
N ALA A 98 -14.83 30.86 -8.48
CA ALA A 98 -15.33 31.82 -9.49
C ALA A 98 -14.30 32.30 -10.52
N MET A 99 -13.06 31.77 -10.54
CA MET A 99 -12.01 32.09 -11.52
C MET A 99 -11.20 30.85 -11.94
N ASP A 100 -11.91 29.76 -12.19
CA ASP A 100 -11.29 28.51 -12.63
C ASP A 100 -11.18 28.48 -14.15
N ASN A 101 -10.01 28.89 -14.64
CA ASN A 101 -9.64 28.65 -16.03
C ASN A 101 -9.07 27.22 -16.12
N CYS A 102 -9.96 26.24 -16.20
CA CYS A 102 -9.62 24.85 -16.46
C CYS A 102 -9.63 24.59 -17.96
N THR A 103 -8.56 24.03 -18.50
CA THR A 103 -8.49 23.59 -19.89
C THR A 103 -8.57 22.07 -19.95
N THR A 104 -9.42 21.55 -20.82
CA THR A 104 -9.47 20.11 -21.10
C THR A 104 -8.27 19.76 -21.96
N LEU A 105 -7.33 18.98 -21.42
CA LEU A 105 -6.15 18.53 -22.16
C LEU A 105 -6.49 17.38 -23.11
N ILE A 106 -7.33 16.47 -22.63
CA ILE A 106 -7.73 15.27 -23.37
C ILE A 106 -9.25 15.18 -23.28
N PRO A 107 -9.98 15.54 -24.35
CA PRO A 107 -11.41 15.33 -24.37
C PRO A 107 -11.72 13.84 -24.44
N ARG A 108 -12.77 13.42 -23.75
CA ARG A 108 -13.28 12.06 -23.76
C ARG A 108 -13.42 11.59 -25.20
N MET A 109 -12.63 10.59 -25.58
CA MET A 109 -12.81 9.97 -26.88
C MET A 109 -14.20 9.33 -26.94
N HIS A 110 -15.06 9.90 -27.78
CA HIS A 110 -16.30 9.22 -28.15
C HIS A 110 -15.94 7.95 -28.91
N SER A 111 -16.34 6.83 -28.32
CA SER A 111 -16.06 5.44 -28.72
C SER A 111 -16.62 5.12 -30.11
N HIS A 112 -15.95 5.57 -31.19
CA HIS A 112 -16.36 5.22 -32.55
C HIS A 112 -15.24 4.85 -33.55
N SER A 113 -13.97 4.80 -33.15
CA SER A 113 -12.90 4.40 -34.08
C SER A 113 -11.88 3.48 -33.42
N HIS A 114 -12.08 2.17 -33.53
CA HIS A 114 -11.08 1.16 -33.21
C HIS A 114 -9.99 1.18 -34.29
N LEU A 115 -8.91 1.93 -34.09
CA LEU A 115 -7.67 1.75 -34.86
C LEU A 115 -6.70 0.95 -33.98
N HIS A 116 -6.55 -0.34 -34.28
CA HIS A 116 -5.59 -1.20 -33.60
C HIS A 116 -4.17 -0.85 -34.07
N VAL A 117 -3.40 -0.13 -33.24
CA VAL A 117 -1.95 0.05 -33.41
C VAL A 117 -1.25 -0.92 -32.47
N ARG A 118 -1.27 -2.19 -32.83
CA ARG A 118 -0.35 -3.22 -32.30
C ARG A 118 0.18 -3.93 -33.53
N ASP A 119 1.33 -3.48 -34.03
CA ASP A 119 2.27 -4.21 -34.90
C ASP A 119 3.37 -3.23 -35.36
N LEU A 120 4.21 -2.76 -34.43
CA LEU A 120 5.50 -2.14 -34.79
C LEU A 120 6.62 -3.01 -34.23
N PRO A 121 7.43 -3.67 -35.09
CA PRO A 121 8.51 -4.54 -34.66
C PRO A 121 9.64 -3.73 -34.01
N LEU A 122 9.86 -4.00 -32.72
CA LEU A 122 10.87 -3.39 -31.87
C LEU A 122 12.25 -4.02 -32.08
N ASP A 123 12.80 -3.96 -33.31
CA ASP A 123 14.10 -4.59 -33.61
C ASP A 123 14.95 -3.86 -34.67
N SER A 124 14.71 -2.57 -34.89
CA SER A 124 15.52 -1.78 -35.83
C SER A 124 16.74 -1.14 -35.12
N PRO A 125 17.98 -1.38 -35.58
CA PRO A 125 19.18 -0.78 -35.00
C PRO A 125 19.17 0.74 -35.19
N LEU A 126 19.21 1.46 -34.07
CA LEU A 126 19.18 2.92 -33.98
C LEU A 126 20.60 3.49 -34.19
N ASP A 127 20.99 3.72 -35.44
CA ASP A 127 22.31 4.30 -35.78
C ASP A 127 22.20 5.52 -36.72
N SER A 128 21.08 6.24 -36.68
CA SER A 128 20.91 7.50 -37.43
C SER A 128 20.79 8.69 -36.47
N PRO A 129 21.49 9.83 -36.75
CA PRO A 129 21.30 11.07 -36.01
C PRO A 129 19.83 11.49 -36.16
N LEU A 130 19.07 11.49 -35.07
CA LEU A 130 17.64 11.82 -35.07
C LEU A 130 17.45 13.30 -35.43
N ASP A 131 17.05 13.57 -36.67
CA ASP A 131 16.13 14.68 -36.96
C ASP A 131 14.81 14.32 -36.27
N LEU A 132 14.72 14.65 -34.97
CA LEU A 132 13.48 14.59 -34.20
C LEU A 132 12.53 15.59 -34.88
N ASP A 133 11.62 15.08 -35.71
CA ASP A 133 10.61 15.88 -36.40
C ASP A 133 9.89 16.75 -35.37
N THR A 134 9.64 18.02 -35.68
CA THR A 134 9.06 18.99 -34.73
C THR A 134 7.70 18.53 -34.19
N ARG A 135 7.06 17.60 -34.92
CA ARG A 135 5.82 16.93 -34.56
C ARG A 135 5.98 15.91 -33.41
N ASP A 136 7.12 15.23 -33.34
CA ASP A 136 7.41 14.27 -32.27
C ASP A 136 7.68 14.99 -30.95
N ALA A 137 8.37 16.13 -31.00
CA ALA A 137 8.57 16.99 -29.84
C ALA A 137 7.22 17.51 -29.27
N ALA A 138 6.31 17.97 -30.13
CA ALA A 138 4.98 18.44 -29.69
C ALA A 138 4.08 17.31 -29.14
N ASN A 139 4.21 16.10 -29.66
CA ASN A 139 3.48 14.93 -29.12
C ASN A 139 4.08 14.46 -27.78
N LEU A 140 5.41 14.51 -27.65
CA LEU A 140 6.13 14.18 -26.42
C LEU A 140 5.73 15.13 -25.29
N GLU A 141 5.67 16.44 -25.56
CA GLU A 141 5.21 17.46 -24.60
C GLU A 141 3.77 17.14 -24.11
N ARG A 142 2.84 16.88 -25.03
CA ARG A 142 1.44 16.52 -24.69
C ARG A 142 1.35 15.22 -23.89
N CYS A 143 2.17 14.22 -24.25
CA CYS A 143 2.25 12.97 -23.52
C CYS A 143 2.79 13.19 -22.10
N GLY A 144 3.87 13.97 -21.95
CA GLY A 144 4.45 14.35 -20.66
C GLY A 144 3.44 15.05 -19.75
N VAL A 145 2.71 16.04 -20.28
CA VAL A 145 1.65 16.73 -19.53
C VAL A 145 0.55 15.76 -19.09
N SER A 146 0.19 14.79 -19.93
CA SER A 146 -0.81 13.77 -19.60
C SER A 146 -0.35 12.76 -18.53
N LEU A 147 0.93 12.73 -18.18
CA LEU A 147 1.48 11.83 -17.15
C LEU A 147 1.70 12.52 -15.80
N ILE A 148 1.53 13.84 -15.72
CA ILE A 148 1.69 14.60 -14.46
C ILE A 148 0.73 14.08 -13.39
N TRP A 149 -0.54 13.84 -13.74
CA TRP A 149 -1.52 13.29 -12.79
C TRP A 149 -1.09 11.90 -12.27
N LEU A 150 -0.43 11.09 -13.11
CA LEU A 150 0.03 9.77 -12.72
C LEU A 150 1.22 9.87 -11.76
N ALA A 151 2.14 10.82 -11.98
CA ALA A 151 3.24 11.10 -11.06
C ALA A 151 2.72 11.44 -9.66
N ASP A 152 1.68 12.28 -9.58
CA ASP A 152 1.04 12.64 -8.32
C ASP A 152 0.40 11.42 -7.64
N VAL A 153 -0.32 10.58 -8.39
CA VAL A 153 -0.92 9.35 -7.86
C VAL A 153 0.14 8.38 -7.35
N LEU A 154 1.28 8.23 -8.04
CA LEU A 154 2.38 7.35 -7.61
C LEU A 154 3.06 7.88 -6.34
N LEU A 155 3.21 9.19 -6.21
CA LEU A 155 3.73 9.82 -4.99
C LEU A 155 2.79 9.63 -3.80
N ASP A 156 1.47 9.70 -4.01
CA ASP A 156 0.48 9.44 -2.97
C ASP A 156 0.48 7.95 -2.58
N ALA A 157 0.53 7.04 -3.56
CA ALA A 157 0.64 5.60 -3.32
C ALA A 157 1.90 5.25 -2.50
N ARG A 158 3.02 5.94 -2.73
CA ARG A 158 4.25 5.78 -1.94
C ARG A 158 4.05 6.19 -0.47
N ARG A 159 3.31 7.27 -0.21
CA ARG A 159 2.98 7.71 1.16
C ARG A 159 2.04 6.72 1.83
N GLU A 160 1.06 6.22 1.09
CA GLU A 160 0.14 5.19 1.54
C GLU A 160 0.89 3.91 1.96
N ASP A 161 1.84 3.44 1.15
CA ASP A 161 2.66 2.27 1.47
C ASP A 161 3.46 2.44 2.77
N LEU A 162 4.03 3.62 3.00
CA LEU A 162 4.75 3.92 4.25
C LEU A 162 3.83 3.84 5.47
N VAL A 163 2.60 4.34 5.35
CA VAL A 163 1.61 4.26 6.43
C VAL A 163 1.20 2.81 6.69
N ILE A 164 1.01 2.01 5.64
CA ILE A 164 0.65 0.59 5.78
C ILE A 164 1.82 -0.21 6.39
N LEU A 165 3.07 0.04 5.97
CA LEU A 165 4.25 -0.58 6.56
C LEU A 165 4.36 -0.26 8.06
N ALA A 166 4.17 1.01 8.42
CA ALA A 166 4.15 1.43 9.83
C ALA A 166 3.00 0.75 10.61
N TYR A 167 1.84 0.58 9.97
CA TYR A 167 0.70 -0.11 10.55
C TYR A 167 0.97 -1.60 10.80
N GLU A 168 1.59 -2.33 9.86
CA GLU A 168 1.97 -3.74 10.08
C GLU A 168 3.01 -3.89 11.19
N LEU A 169 4.00 -2.99 11.28
CA LEU A 169 4.96 -2.95 12.38
C LEU A 169 4.29 -2.68 13.72
N TRP A 170 3.27 -1.81 13.73
CA TRP A 170 2.47 -1.55 14.90
C TRP A 170 1.63 -2.78 15.31
N LEU A 171 1.01 -3.49 14.36
CA LEU A 171 0.28 -4.73 14.65
C LEU A 171 1.18 -5.85 15.17
N PHE A 172 2.39 -5.95 14.65
CA PHE A 172 3.40 -6.85 15.19
C PHE A 172 3.73 -6.49 16.65
N SER A 173 3.89 -5.20 16.94
CA SER A 173 4.14 -4.72 18.31
C SER A 173 2.96 -5.02 19.25
N LEU A 174 1.72 -4.86 18.80
CA LEU A 174 0.52 -5.25 19.56
C LEU A 174 0.47 -6.76 19.82
N SER A 175 0.91 -7.57 18.87
CA SER A 175 0.98 -9.03 19.03
C SER A 175 1.95 -9.42 20.14
N ILE A 176 3.11 -8.74 20.23
CA ILE A 176 4.04 -8.91 21.35
C ILE A 176 3.39 -8.49 22.67
N VAL A 177 2.78 -7.30 22.75
CA VAL A 177 2.19 -6.81 24.00
C VAL A 177 1.04 -7.71 24.48
N THR A 178 0.23 -8.23 23.56
CA THR A 178 -0.85 -9.18 23.86
C THR A 178 -0.30 -10.45 24.52
N LEU A 179 0.84 -10.93 24.02
CA LEU A 179 1.55 -12.07 24.59
C LEU A 179 2.10 -11.79 26.00
N LEU A 180 2.53 -10.55 26.27
CA LEU A 180 3.02 -10.14 27.59
C LEU A 180 1.91 -10.06 28.63
N ASN A 181 0.75 -9.55 28.23
CA ASN A 181 -0.30 -9.14 29.15
C ASN A 181 -1.46 -10.14 29.25
N GLU A 182 -1.47 -11.22 28.45
CA GLU A 182 -2.59 -12.19 28.39
C GLU A 182 -3.98 -11.51 28.30
N SER A 183 -4.05 -10.38 27.59
CA SER A 183 -5.23 -9.53 27.61
C SER A 183 -6.17 -9.84 26.45
N LEU A 184 -7.35 -10.37 26.78
CA LEU A 184 -8.49 -10.53 25.88
C LEU A 184 -8.83 -9.27 25.04
N PRO A 185 -8.85 -8.02 25.58
CA PRO A 185 -9.19 -6.86 24.77
C PRO A 185 -8.20 -6.59 23.64
N HIS A 186 -6.93 -6.97 23.79
CA HIS A 186 -5.93 -6.77 22.72
C HIS A 186 -6.09 -7.79 21.60
N LEU A 187 -6.60 -8.99 21.91
CA LEU A 187 -6.93 -9.99 20.90
C LEU A 187 -8.07 -9.50 19.98
N PHE A 188 -9.11 -8.89 20.56
CA PHE A 188 -10.19 -8.29 19.77
C PHE A 188 -9.69 -7.13 18.91
N ALA A 189 -8.86 -6.25 19.48
CA ALA A 189 -8.25 -5.15 18.73
C ALA A 189 -7.39 -5.66 17.56
N GLY A 190 -6.60 -6.72 17.78
CA GLY A 190 -5.81 -7.37 16.74
C GLY A 190 -6.67 -7.98 15.62
N LEU A 191 -7.78 -8.63 15.97
CA LEU A 191 -8.73 -9.16 14.98
C LEU A 191 -9.36 -8.03 14.14
N ALA A 192 -9.88 -6.98 14.80
CA ALA A 192 -10.48 -5.83 14.12
C ALA A 192 -9.47 -5.14 13.19
N ALA A 193 -8.22 -5.02 13.63
CA ALA A 193 -7.15 -4.50 12.82
C ALA A 193 -6.88 -5.35 11.56
N ARG A 194 -6.86 -6.68 11.67
CA ARG A 194 -6.68 -7.56 10.50
C ARG A 194 -7.84 -7.47 9.51
N VAL A 195 -9.07 -7.29 10.00
CA VAL A 195 -10.24 -7.02 9.13
C VAL A 195 -10.03 -5.72 8.36
N LEU A 196 -9.62 -4.66 9.05
CA LEU A 196 -9.35 -3.36 8.42
C LEU A 196 -8.22 -3.46 7.38
N ALA A 197 -7.12 -4.15 7.71
CA ALA A 197 -6.00 -4.38 6.78
C ALA A 197 -6.45 -5.12 5.51
N THR A 198 -7.28 -6.15 5.67
CA THR A 198 -7.81 -6.93 4.56
C THR A 198 -8.75 -6.09 3.68
N ALA A 199 -9.63 -5.30 4.31
CA ALA A 199 -10.51 -4.38 3.59
C ALA A 199 -9.72 -3.33 2.82
N TRP A 200 -8.67 -2.75 3.42
CA TRP A 200 -7.79 -1.79 2.77
C TRP A 200 -7.05 -2.40 1.58
N ALA A 201 -6.46 -3.59 1.74
CA ALA A 201 -5.82 -4.31 0.64
C ALA A 201 -6.80 -4.56 -0.53
N GLY A 202 -8.06 -4.89 -0.24
CA GLY A 202 -9.11 -5.05 -1.25
C GLY A 202 -9.44 -3.74 -1.97
N PHE A 203 -9.53 -2.64 -1.22
CA PHE A 203 -9.73 -1.30 -1.78
C PHE A 203 -8.58 -0.92 -2.73
N ARG A 204 -7.32 -1.19 -2.35
CA ARG A 204 -6.14 -0.93 -3.20
C ARG A 204 -6.15 -1.72 -4.50
N VAL A 205 -6.42 -3.02 -4.47
CA VAL A 205 -6.51 -3.83 -5.70
C VAL A 205 -7.55 -3.26 -6.65
N ARG A 206 -8.73 -2.90 -6.13
CA ARG A 206 -9.77 -2.25 -6.93
C ARG A 206 -9.34 -0.89 -7.47
N GLY A 207 -8.64 -0.09 -6.65
CA GLY A 207 -8.08 1.20 -7.03
C GLY A 207 -7.08 1.07 -8.19
N ASN A 208 -6.14 0.13 -8.10
CA ASN A 208 -5.15 -0.16 -9.13
C ASN A 208 -5.80 -0.59 -10.44
N GLN A 209 -6.81 -1.45 -10.40
CA GLN A 209 -7.54 -1.87 -11.61
C GLN A 209 -8.26 -0.71 -12.30
N ASN A 210 -8.91 0.16 -11.51
CA ASN A 210 -9.56 1.35 -12.06
C ASN A 210 -8.55 2.36 -12.62
N LEU A 211 -7.42 2.52 -11.93
CA LEU A 211 -6.31 3.36 -12.36
C LEU A 211 -5.73 2.86 -13.69
N TYR A 212 -5.49 1.56 -13.80
CA TYR A 212 -4.99 0.92 -15.02
C TYR A 212 -5.94 1.08 -16.20
N GLY A 213 -7.25 0.89 -15.98
CA GLY A 213 -8.26 1.11 -17.01
C GLY A 213 -8.27 2.56 -17.48
N THR A 214 -8.20 3.52 -16.56
CA THR A 214 -8.11 4.95 -16.87
C THR A 214 -6.83 5.27 -17.63
N TYR A 215 -5.69 4.75 -17.15
CA TYR A 215 -4.39 4.93 -17.77
C TYR A 215 -4.40 4.45 -19.23
N ARG A 216 -4.85 3.22 -19.50
CA ARG A 216 -4.96 2.71 -20.88
C ARG A 216 -5.85 3.56 -21.76
N HIS A 217 -7.00 4.01 -21.25
CA HIS A 217 -7.88 4.87 -22.03
C HIS A 217 -7.27 6.25 -22.33
N VAL A 218 -6.45 6.78 -21.43
CA VAL A 218 -5.81 8.09 -21.60
C VAL A 218 -4.53 8.01 -22.43
N VAL A 219 -3.76 6.94 -22.30
CA VAL A 219 -2.43 6.80 -22.91
C VAL A 219 -2.49 6.06 -24.25
N ASP A 220 -3.16 4.91 -24.33
CA ASP A 220 -3.20 4.09 -25.56
C ASP A 220 -4.03 4.78 -26.65
N ALA A 221 -5.14 5.40 -26.26
CA ALA A 221 -6.01 6.12 -27.20
C ALA A 221 -5.67 7.61 -27.32
N GLY A 222 -4.76 8.14 -26.48
CA GLY A 222 -4.52 9.57 -26.37
C GLY A 222 -3.19 10.03 -27.01
N PRO A 223 -2.57 11.09 -26.44
CA PRO A 223 -1.49 11.83 -27.09
C PRO A 223 -0.17 11.05 -27.22
N CYS A 224 -0.01 9.94 -26.49
CA CYS A 224 1.23 9.15 -26.48
C CYS A 224 1.32 8.15 -27.64
N ALA A 225 0.31 8.08 -28.54
CA ALA A 225 0.32 7.22 -29.73
C ALA A 225 0.64 5.73 -29.45
N GLY A 226 0.25 5.22 -28.28
CA GLY A 226 0.51 3.83 -27.86
C GLY A 226 1.88 3.58 -27.23
N PHE A 227 2.68 4.63 -26.98
CA PHE A 227 3.90 4.52 -26.18
C PHE A 227 3.54 4.36 -24.69
N ASP A 228 3.96 3.25 -24.08
CA ASP A 228 3.75 2.95 -22.66
C ASP A 228 5.05 3.21 -21.87
N PRO A 229 5.20 4.40 -21.23
CA PRO A 229 6.37 4.71 -20.40
C PRO A 229 6.49 3.86 -19.15
N MET A 230 5.40 3.22 -18.70
CA MET A 230 5.37 2.38 -17.50
C MET A 230 5.75 0.93 -17.82
N GLY A 231 5.58 0.50 -19.07
CA GLY A 231 5.96 -0.82 -19.56
C GLY A 231 5.40 -1.96 -18.71
N GLY A 232 6.29 -2.83 -18.22
CA GLY A 232 5.92 -4.01 -17.41
C GLY A 232 5.41 -3.70 -15.99
N TRP A 233 5.57 -2.46 -15.51
CA TRP A 233 5.30 -2.09 -14.12
C TRP A 233 3.90 -2.46 -13.64
N TRP A 234 2.88 -2.28 -14.49
CA TRP A 234 1.49 -2.59 -14.13
C TRP A 234 1.28 -4.06 -13.80
N GLY A 235 1.93 -4.96 -14.52
CA GLY A 235 1.83 -6.39 -14.29
C GLY A 235 2.51 -6.81 -12.99
N ASP A 236 3.69 -6.26 -12.73
CA ASP A 236 4.42 -6.55 -11.51
C ASP A 236 3.69 -5.99 -10.28
N ASN A 237 3.19 -4.75 -10.33
CA ASN A 237 2.51 -4.14 -9.19
C ASN A 237 1.18 -4.84 -8.84
N ASP A 238 0.40 -5.25 -9.85
CA ASP A 238 -0.87 -5.97 -9.62
C ASP A 238 -0.62 -7.33 -8.94
N MET A 239 0.44 -8.05 -9.35
CA MET A 239 0.80 -9.33 -8.74
C MET A 239 1.12 -9.18 -7.25
N HIS A 240 1.91 -8.17 -6.86
CA HIS A 240 2.26 -7.94 -5.45
C HIS A 240 1.05 -7.51 -4.62
N ALA A 241 0.19 -6.65 -5.16
CA ALA A 241 -1.02 -6.18 -4.48
C ALA A 241 -2.02 -7.33 -4.22
N VAL A 242 -2.26 -8.17 -5.23
CA VAL A 242 -3.12 -9.36 -5.10
C VAL A 242 -2.53 -10.37 -4.13
N ALA A 243 -1.22 -10.61 -4.16
CA ALA A 243 -0.56 -11.48 -3.18
C ALA A 243 -0.73 -10.96 -1.75
N ALA A 244 -0.56 -9.65 -1.52
CA ALA A 244 -0.77 -9.05 -0.20
C ALA A 244 -2.21 -9.18 0.30
N LEU A 245 -3.20 -9.05 -0.59
CA LEU A 245 -4.62 -9.28 -0.25
C LEU A 245 -4.87 -10.73 0.16
N ILE A 246 -4.36 -11.70 -0.61
CA ILE A 246 -4.52 -13.13 -0.31
C ILE A 246 -3.85 -13.47 1.03
N CYS A 247 -2.62 -13.00 1.27
CA CYS A 247 -1.92 -13.21 2.53
C CYS A 247 -2.68 -12.61 3.73
N ASN A 248 -3.24 -11.40 3.59
CA ASN A 248 -4.08 -10.79 4.62
C ASN A 248 -5.33 -11.62 4.90
N ALA A 249 -6.05 -12.04 3.86
CA ALA A 249 -7.26 -12.84 3.99
C ALA A 249 -7.00 -14.20 4.65
N VAL A 250 -5.94 -14.91 4.25
CA VAL A 250 -5.54 -16.18 4.87
C VAL A 250 -5.18 -15.98 6.35
N ASN A 251 -4.39 -14.95 6.67
CA ASN A 251 -4.01 -14.66 8.04
C ASN A 251 -5.24 -14.33 8.91
N LEU A 252 -6.18 -13.53 8.39
CA LEU A 252 -7.43 -13.21 9.04
C LEU A 252 -8.26 -14.47 9.32
N VAL A 253 -8.42 -15.37 8.33
CA VAL A 253 -9.16 -16.62 8.49
C VAL A 253 -8.50 -17.53 9.53
N LEU A 254 -7.18 -17.65 9.50
CA LEU A 254 -6.45 -18.46 10.49
C LEU A 254 -6.62 -17.91 11.91
N ILE A 255 -6.47 -16.60 12.08
CA ILE A 255 -6.65 -15.93 13.39
C ILE A 255 -8.10 -16.05 13.87
N ALA A 256 -9.08 -15.84 12.99
CA ALA A 256 -10.49 -15.98 13.30
C ALA A 256 -10.85 -17.43 13.69
N ALA A 257 -10.33 -18.42 12.95
CA ALA A 257 -10.55 -19.84 13.25
C ALA A 257 -9.96 -20.24 14.62
N LEU A 258 -8.78 -19.73 14.97
CA LEU A 258 -8.18 -19.93 16.30
C LEU A 258 -8.98 -19.24 17.41
N SER A 259 -9.60 -18.10 17.10
CA SER A 259 -10.45 -17.35 18.04
C SER A 259 -11.81 -18.02 18.24
N TRP A 260 -12.37 -18.62 17.19
CA TRP A 260 -13.68 -19.29 17.21
C TRP A 260 -13.67 -20.68 17.79
N ARG A 261 -12.51 -21.38 17.77
CA ARG A 261 -12.42 -22.68 18.43
C ARG A 261 -12.76 -22.44 19.90
N PRO A 262 -13.91 -22.94 20.41
CA PRO A 262 -14.27 -22.73 21.80
C PRO A 262 -13.17 -23.41 22.60
N SER A 263 -12.27 -22.59 23.15
CA SER A 263 -11.43 -23.08 24.22
C SER A 263 -12.42 -23.65 25.24
N PRO A 264 -12.23 -24.88 25.73
CA PRO A 264 -12.90 -25.31 26.93
C PRO A 264 -12.35 -24.42 28.04
N TRP A 265 -12.80 -23.16 28.06
CA TRP A 265 -12.73 -22.33 29.24
C TRP A 265 -13.41 -23.19 30.28
N PRO A 266 -12.69 -23.66 31.31
CA PRO A 266 -13.35 -24.25 32.45
C PRO A 266 -14.34 -23.18 32.86
N SER A 267 -15.62 -23.46 32.67
CA SER A 267 -16.70 -22.58 33.05
C SER A 267 -16.34 -22.07 34.43
N CYS A 268 -16.38 -20.77 34.64
CA CYS A 268 -16.18 -20.14 35.94
C CYS A 268 -17.23 -20.69 36.93
N ALA A 269 -17.07 -21.93 37.37
CA ALA A 269 -17.93 -22.65 38.29
C ALA A 269 -17.70 -22.18 39.74
N GLY A 270 -16.77 -21.23 39.94
CA GLY A 270 -16.49 -20.60 41.23
C GLY A 270 -17.14 -19.23 41.45
N CYS A 271 -17.83 -18.64 40.47
CA CYS A 271 -18.31 -17.25 40.61
C CYS A 271 -19.71 -17.12 41.26
N SER A 272 -20.25 -18.16 41.92
CA SER A 272 -21.59 -18.11 42.55
C SER A 272 -21.62 -18.12 44.08
N SER A 273 -20.48 -18.07 44.80
CA SER A 273 -20.49 -18.15 46.28
C SER A 273 -19.92 -16.92 46.99
N ALA A 274 -20.48 -15.74 46.70
CA ALA A 274 -20.32 -14.56 47.56
C ALA A 274 -21.68 -13.86 47.74
N ARG A 275 -22.69 -14.62 48.19
CA ARG A 275 -23.96 -14.06 48.66
C ARG A 275 -24.25 -14.60 50.06
N GLY A 276 -23.93 -13.80 51.07
CA GLY A 276 -24.56 -13.91 52.39
C GLY A 276 -23.62 -14.20 53.56
N SER A 277 -22.95 -13.18 54.09
CA SER A 277 -22.72 -13.09 55.54
C SER A 277 -23.53 -11.90 56.05
N ARG A 278 -24.70 -12.25 56.57
CA ARG A 278 -25.64 -11.39 57.28
C ARG A 278 -25.02 -11.12 58.67
N ILE A 279 -24.69 -9.87 58.95
CA ILE A 279 -24.27 -9.43 60.29
C ILE A 279 -25.56 -9.33 61.11
N SER A 280 -25.65 -10.18 62.13
CA SER A 280 -26.58 -10.07 63.25
C SER A 280 -25.86 -9.42 64.42
#